data_AF-A0A956PJT3-F1
#
_entry.id   AF-A0A956PJT3-F1
#
_cell.length_a   1.000
_cell.length_b   1.000
_cell.length_c   1.000
_cell.angle_alpha   90.00
_cell.angle_beta   90.00
_cell.angle_gamma   90.00
#
_symmetry.space_group_name_H-M   'P 1'
#
loop_
_entity.id
_entity.type
_entity.pdbx_description
1 polymer ?
#
loop_
_entity_poly.entity_id
_entity_poly.type
_entity_poly.pdbx_seq_one_letter_code
_entity_poly.pdbx_strand_id
1 'polypeptide(L)'
;MRRIKLLTIALLMLALCPTLISAEPTSNDNGHSGVLLAGPDISPYSRDRKKGDIVGQPPVKQAPANNTRPNTTSPPPTSTTTPPPVSTTTPPPQPPVRPPVPVAGSLPLQELFDSGRLEPTWVGQGRVAGEMVELTLKNNTDAPFVVDLEPGMVLELEDEVLAQEFQPIMLEETSTILVPANSSVSKLLRGYCLDYDLEPPSKGRAFDYRFPADAVAWSPAINVLKASLTYDSQKKVLPVEHQRTVVIQRSIWVALGQTDKEKLYQDILQDAADAGKTISKKKARRLADTLWEEVERLVKLAQ
;
A
#
# COMPACT_ATOMS: atom_id res chain seq x y z
N MET A 1 -17.53 49.71 6.15
CA MET A 1 -16.06 49.73 6.38
C MET A 1 -15.72 48.96 7.64
N ARG A 2 -14.96 47.86 7.54
CA ARG A 2 -13.84 47.45 8.43
C ARG A 2 -13.49 45.99 8.11
N ARG A 3 -12.22 45.77 7.71
CA ARG A 3 -11.64 44.44 7.50
C ARG A 3 -11.06 43.98 8.83
N ILE A 4 -11.19 42.70 9.17
CA ILE A 4 -10.26 42.03 10.09
C ILE A 4 -9.55 40.96 9.28
N LYS A 5 -8.22 41.12 9.17
CA LYS A 5 -7.32 40.07 8.72
C LYS A 5 -6.99 39.20 9.94
N LEU A 6 -6.83 37.90 9.75
CA LEU A 6 -5.87 37.13 10.53
C LEU A 6 -5.15 36.17 9.58
N LEU A 7 -3.84 36.08 9.78
CA LEU A 7 -2.85 35.43 8.94
C LEU A 7 -1.81 34.82 9.89
N THR A 8 -1.03 33.87 9.39
CA THR A 8 0.26 33.39 9.93
C THR A 8 0.19 32.30 11.02
N ILE A 9 0.58 31.08 10.62
CA ILE A 9 1.55 30.26 11.36
C ILE A 9 2.63 29.85 10.34
N ALA A 10 3.89 29.77 10.75
CA ALA A 10 5.04 29.63 9.86
C ALA A 10 6.10 28.62 10.35
N LEU A 11 6.74 27.96 9.37
CA LEU A 11 8.09 27.35 9.29
C LEU A 11 8.87 26.91 10.56
N LEU A 12 9.41 25.68 10.47
CA LEU A 12 10.81 25.27 10.82
C LEU A 12 11.06 23.85 10.23
N MET A 13 12.27 23.30 9.98
CA MET A 13 13.65 23.77 10.09
C MET A 13 14.51 23.14 8.92
N LEU A 14 15.81 22.84 9.13
CA LEU A 14 16.81 22.37 8.15
C LEU A 14 17.75 21.27 8.72
N ALA A 15 18.71 20.78 7.89
CA ALA A 15 19.86 19.84 8.11
C ALA A 15 19.63 18.40 7.57
N LEU A 16 20.53 17.73 6.81
CA LEU A 16 21.93 17.98 6.35
C LEU A 16 22.21 17.37 4.93
N CYS A 17 23.36 17.71 4.34
CA CYS A 17 23.85 17.41 2.96
C CYS A 17 24.95 16.30 2.96
N PRO A 18 25.74 15.97 1.89
CA PRO A 18 25.69 16.29 0.43
C PRO A 18 26.06 15.10 -0.53
N THR A 19 26.38 15.43 -1.80
CA THR A 19 26.98 14.64 -2.93
C THR A 19 25.99 13.89 -3.85
N LEU A 20 26.15 13.88 -5.19
CA LEU A 20 27.24 14.35 -6.07
C LEU A 20 26.67 14.93 -7.39
N ILE A 21 27.26 16.02 -7.90
CA ILE A 21 26.98 16.58 -9.23
C ILE A 21 28.00 15.99 -10.22
N SER A 22 27.55 15.56 -11.40
CA SER A 22 28.40 15.46 -12.59
C SER A 22 27.61 15.94 -13.81
N ALA A 23 28.28 16.61 -14.73
CA ALA A 23 27.66 17.47 -15.75
C ALA A 23 27.27 16.71 -17.04
N GLU A 24 26.21 17.18 -17.70
CA GLU A 24 25.93 16.87 -19.10
C GLU A 24 26.89 17.66 -20.03
N PRO A 25 27.41 17.04 -21.10
CA PRO A 25 27.86 17.76 -22.29
C PRO A 25 26.68 17.91 -23.27
N THR A 26 26.54 19.10 -23.85
CA THR A 26 25.59 19.37 -24.93
C THR A 26 26.09 18.81 -26.28
N SER A 27 25.23 18.10 -27.01
CA SER A 27 25.35 17.96 -28.47
C SER A 27 23.99 17.64 -29.10
N ASN A 28 23.70 18.27 -30.23
CA ASN A 28 22.65 17.81 -31.14
C ASN A 28 23.08 16.48 -31.80
N ASP A 29 22.13 15.58 -32.08
CA ASP A 29 21.87 15.16 -33.47
C ASP A 29 20.49 14.49 -33.64
N ASN A 30 20.07 14.27 -34.88
CA ASN A 30 18.77 13.71 -35.25
C ASN A 30 18.70 12.18 -35.11
N GLY A 31 17.55 11.66 -34.69
CA GLY A 31 17.26 10.22 -34.78
C GLY A 31 15.87 9.83 -34.28
N HIS A 32 15.07 9.17 -35.12
CA HIS A 32 13.85 8.49 -34.69
C HIS A 32 14.19 7.25 -33.83
N SER A 33 13.72 7.21 -32.58
CA SER A 33 13.50 5.99 -31.82
C SER A 33 12.54 6.26 -30.65
N GLY A 34 11.72 5.27 -30.29
CA GLY A 34 10.70 5.41 -29.27
C GLY A 34 11.29 5.68 -27.89
N VAL A 35 11.07 6.88 -27.35
CA VAL A 35 11.53 7.25 -26.01
C VAL A 35 10.59 6.64 -24.97
N LEU A 36 10.96 5.47 -24.46
CA LEU A 36 10.52 5.02 -23.15
C LEU A 36 11.01 6.04 -22.12
N LEU A 37 10.09 6.82 -21.58
CA LEU A 37 10.36 7.84 -20.56
C LEU A 37 10.70 7.18 -19.21
N ALA A 38 11.93 6.69 -19.09
CA ALA A 38 12.59 6.46 -17.81
C ALA A 38 12.87 7.82 -17.14
N GLY A 39 11.81 8.49 -16.69
CA GLY A 39 11.92 9.69 -15.88
C GLY A 39 12.56 9.36 -14.52
N PRO A 40 13.27 10.31 -13.89
CA PRO A 40 13.72 10.12 -12.53
C PRO A 40 12.53 9.88 -11.61
N ASP A 41 12.72 9.05 -10.59
CA ASP A 41 11.68 8.69 -9.64
C ASP A 41 11.25 9.92 -8.83
N ILE A 42 10.15 10.54 -9.26
CA ILE A 42 9.46 11.64 -8.60
C ILE A 42 8.19 11.03 -8.02
N SER A 43 8.37 10.24 -6.97
CA SER A 43 7.28 9.76 -6.11
C SER A 43 6.88 10.88 -5.15
N PRO A 44 5.69 11.52 -5.33
CA PRO A 44 5.06 12.39 -4.34
C PRO A 44 4.83 11.77 -2.96
N TYR A 45 4.53 10.47 -2.90
CA TYR A 45 3.96 9.83 -1.69
C TYR A 45 4.93 8.86 -1.02
N SER A 46 6.17 9.28 -0.72
CA SER A 46 7.12 8.44 0.02
C SER A 46 8.11 9.26 0.86
N ARG A 47 7.64 9.79 2.00
CA ARG A 47 8.53 10.30 3.07
C ARG A 47 7.99 10.03 4.48
N ASP A 48 8.55 8.99 5.09
CA ASP A 48 8.53 8.83 6.55
C ASP A 48 9.39 9.90 7.22
N ARG A 49 8.75 10.82 7.97
CA ARG A 49 9.44 11.66 8.94
C ARG A 49 9.60 10.91 10.27
N LYS A 50 10.79 10.38 10.55
CA LYS A 50 11.15 9.98 11.91
C LYS A 50 11.19 11.19 12.84
N LYS A 51 10.30 11.22 13.84
CA LYS A 51 10.56 11.83 15.15
C LYS A 51 9.73 11.15 16.23
N GLY A 52 10.40 10.69 17.28
CA GLY A 52 9.84 9.94 18.40
C GLY A 52 10.98 9.38 19.24
N ASP A 53 11.38 10.13 20.27
CA ASP A 53 12.45 9.72 21.17
C ASP A 53 11.98 8.54 22.05
N ILE A 54 12.50 7.35 21.79
CA ILE A 54 12.34 6.21 22.71
C ILE A 54 13.47 6.26 23.73
N VAL A 55 13.08 6.41 25.00
CA VAL A 55 13.99 6.39 26.14
C VAL A 55 14.52 4.97 26.37
N GLY A 56 15.84 4.81 26.18
CA GLY A 56 16.69 3.91 26.98
C GLY A 56 16.45 2.39 26.95
N GLN A 57 17.24 1.68 26.15
CA GLN A 57 17.76 0.35 26.52
C GLN A 57 19.28 0.28 26.29
N PRO A 58 20.05 -0.34 27.20
CA PRO A 58 21.50 -0.47 27.05
C PRO A 58 21.89 -1.53 26.01
N PRO A 59 23.03 -1.38 25.31
CA PRO A 59 23.43 -2.27 24.23
C PRO A 59 23.89 -3.65 24.75
N VAL A 60 23.26 -4.71 24.25
CA VAL A 60 23.73 -6.09 24.40
C VAL A 60 24.97 -6.30 23.52
N LYS A 61 26.10 -6.67 24.11
CA LYS A 61 27.32 -7.06 23.37
C LYS A 61 27.06 -8.37 22.60
N GLN A 62 26.94 -8.28 21.28
CA GLN A 62 27.09 -9.46 20.41
C GLN A 62 28.57 -9.66 20.05
N ALA A 63 29.01 -10.92 20.10
CA ALA A 63 30.38 -11.32 19.77
C ALA A 63 30.58 -11.41 18.24
N PRO A 64 31.81 -11.20 17.74
CA PRO A 64 32.09 -11.30 16.30
C PRO A 64 31.96 -12.75 15.82
N ALA A 65 31.18 -12.96 14.76
CA ALA A 65 31.09 -14.26 14.08
C ALA A 65 32.36 -14.52 13.26
N ASN A 66 33.04 -15.63 13.53
CA ASN A 66 34.21 -16.06 12.77
C ASN A 66 33.81 -16.57 11.39
N ASN A 67 34.26 -15.90 10.33
CA ASN A 67 34.27 -16.45 8.99
C ASN A 67 35.41 -17.48 8.88
N THR A 68 35.07 -18.77 8.73
CA THR A 68 36.05 -19.80 8.37
C THR A 68 35.46 -20.72 7.31
N ARG A 69 35.96 -20.57 6.09
CA ARG A 69 35.61 -21.38 4.92
C ARG A 69 36.68 -22.45 4.70
N PRO A 70 36.34 -23.75 4.77
CA PRO A 70 37.17 -24.80 4.18
C PRO A 70 36.79 -25.02 2.72
N ASN A 71 37.79 -25.05 1.83
CA ASN A 71 37.65 -25.72 0.55
C ASN A 71 37.82 -27.23 0.78
N THR A 72 36.91 -28.06 0.27
CA THR A 72 37.17 -29.49 0.05
C THR A 72 36.61 -29.92 -1.30
N THR A 73 37.50 -29.99 -2.29
CA THR A 73 37.29 -30.71 -3.53
C THR A 73 37.22 -32.21 -3.23
N SER A 74 36.33 -32.96 -3.90
CA SER A 74 36.35 -34.43 -3.88
C SER A 74 35.88 -35.00 -5.23
N PRO A 75 36.48 -36.11 -5.69
CA PRO A 75 36.27 -36.64 -7.04
C PRO A 75 34.96 -37.44 -7.20
N PRO A 76 34.49 -37.67 -8.44
CA PRO A 76 33.27 -38.44 -8.70
C PRO A 76 33.51 -39.96 -8.52
N PRO A 77 32.64 -40.68 -7.79
CA PRO A 77 32.63 -42.15 -7.78
C PRO A 77 31.89 -42.72 -9.00
N THR A 78 32.40 -43.86 -9.48
CA THR A 78 31.98 -44.56 -10.70
C THR A 78 30.59 -45.18 -10.59
N SER A 79 29.82 -45.13 -11.68
CA SER A 79 28.52 -45.80 -11.79
C SER A 79 28.69 -47.32 -11.99
N THR A 80 28.27 -48.11 -11.01
CA THR A 80 28.12 -49.57 -11.15
C THR A 80 26.64 -49.94 -11.16
N THR A 81 26.16 -50.47 -12.28
CA THR A 81 24.75 -50.81 -12.48
C THR A 81 24.46 -52.21 -11.94
N THR A 82 23.64 -52.28 -10.88
CA THR A 82 23.05 -53.54 -10.39
C THR A 82 21.54 -53.34 -10.25
N PRO A 83 20.69 -54.15 -10.90
CA PRO A 83 19.24 -54.02 -10.76
C PRO A 83 18.79 -54.48 -9.36
N PRO A 84 17.93 -53.72 -8.66
CA PRO A 84 17.39 -54.14 -7.36
C PRO A 84 16.32 -55.25 -7.54
N PRO A 85 16.16 -56.14 -6.55
CA PRO A 85 15.05 -57.09 -6.54
C PRO A 85 13.70 -56.37 -6.36
N VAL A 86 12.63 -57.00 -6.85
CA VAL A 86 11.26 -56.47 -6.76
C VAL A 86 10.77 -56.54 -5.31
N SER A 87 10.93 -55.44 -4.56
CA SER A 87 10.30 -55.26 -3.26
C SER A 87 8.82 -54.94 -3.42
N THR A 88 7.94 -55.85 -2.99
CA THR A 88 6.52 -55.55 -2.74
C THR A 88 6.40 -54.49 -1.65
N THR A 89 6.33 -53.23 -2.07
CA THR A 89 6.26 -52.09 -1.16
C THR A 89 4.82 -51.93 -0.70
N THR A 90 4.52 -52.38 0.52
CA THR A 90 3.28 -52.01 1.21
C THR A 90 3.18 -50.48 1.22
N PRO A 91 2.05 -49.88 0.82
CA PRO A 91 1.93 -48.43 0.83
C PRO A 91 2.16 -47.90 2.26
N PRO A 92 2.90 -46.79 2.43
CA PRO A 92 3.11 -46.22 3.74
C PRO A 92 1.76 -45.87 4.37
N PRO A 93 1.59 -46.04 5.70
CA PRO A 93 0.34 -45.67 6.36
C PRO A 93 0.04 -44.21 6.04
N GLN A 94 -1.14 -43.95 5.47
CA GLN A 94 -1.57 -42.59 5.19
C GLN A 94 -1.48 -41.78 6.49
N PRO A 95 -0.90 -40.57 6.48
CA PRO A 95 -0.94 -39.71 7.65
C PRO A 95 -2.41 -39.54 8.05
N PRO A 96 -2.73 -39.57 9.35
CA PRO A 96 -4.11 -39.54 9.81
C PRO A 96 -4.82 -38.36 9.18
N VAL A 97 -5.89 -38.66 8.43
CA VAL A 97 -6.72 -37.66 7.76
C VAL A 97 -7.18 -36.69 8.83
N ARG A 98 -6.59 -35.49 8.85
CA ARG A 98 -7.04 -34.44 9.76
C ARG A 98 -8.52 -34.23 9.47
N PRO A 99 -9.40 -34.29 10.49
CA PRO A 99 -10.80 -33.96 10.25
C PRO A 99 -10.85 -32.57 9.61
N PRO A 100 -11.73 -32.35 8.61
CA PRO A 100 -11.87 -31.03 8.02
C PRO A 100 -12.17 -30.06 9.16
N VAL A 101 -11.33 -29.03 9.31
CA VAL A 101 -11.57 -27.98 10.28
C VAL A 101 -12.95 -27.41 9.93
N PRO A 102 -13.94 -27.45 10.85
CA PRO A 102 -15.25 -26.92 10.55
C PRO A 102 -15.09 -25.43 10.27
N VAL A 103 -15.27 -25.05 9.00
CA VAL A 103 -15.35 -23.66 8.60
C VAL A 103 -16.62 -23.13 9.24
N ALA A 104 -16.47 -22.46 10.39
CA ALA A 104 -17.56 -21.75 11.03
C ALA A 104 -18.16 -20.80 9.99
N GLY A 105 -19.49 -20.78 9.86
CA GLY A 105 -20.16 -19.96 8.86
C GLY A 105 -19.66 -18.52 8.92
N SER A 106 -19.36 -17.94 7.76
CA SER A 106 -18.84 -16.58 7.64
C SER A 106 -19.88 -15.58 8.14
N LEU A 107 -19.84 -15.26 9.43
CA LEU A 107 -20.52 -14.09 9.97
C LEU A 107 -19.91 -12.86 9.31
N PRO A 108 -20.70 -11.81 9.01
CA PRO A 108 -20.17 -10.53 8.56
C PRO A 108 -19.07 -10.06 9.50
N LEU A 109 -17.96 -9.57 8.95
CA LEU A 109 -16.77 -9.22 9.75
C LEU A 109 -17.09 -8.21 10.87
N GLN A 110 -18.02 -7.28 10.61
CA GLN A 110 -18.52 -6.33 11.60
C GLN A 110 -19.22 -7.02 12.79
N GLU A 111 -19.97 -8.12 12.59
CA GLU A 111 -20.60 -8.88 13.69
C GLU A 111 -19.56 -9.54 14.61
N LEU A 112 -18.41 -9.97 14.04
CA LEU A 112 -17.28 -10.49 14.83
C LEU A 112 -16.62 -9.39 15.68
N PHE A 113 -16.61 -8.15 15.18
CA PHE A 113 -16.13 -6.96 15.89
C PHE A 113 -17.09 -6.54 17.00
N ASP A 114 -18.37 -6.38 16.68
CA ASP A 114 -19.41 -5.90 17.60
C ASP A 114 -19.67 -6.89 18.75
N SER A 115 -19.49 -8.20 18.49
CA SER A 115 -19.56 -9.24 19.52
C SER A 115 -18.29 -9.35 20.39
N GLY A 116 -17.24 -8.58 20.11
CA GLY A 116 -15.96 -8.60 20.83
C GLY A 116 -15.14 -9.88 20.66
N ARG A 117 -15.60 -10.83 19.81
CA ARG A 117 -14.92 -12.10 19.53
C ARG A 117 -13.61 -11.87 18.77
N LEU A 118 -13.58 -10.83 17.95
CA LEU A 118 -12.42 -10.38 17.21
C LEU A 118 -12.30 -8.86 17.39
N GLU A 119 -11.17 -8.39 17.87
CA GLU A 119 -10.95 -6.98 18.19
C GLU A 119 -9.99 -6.37 17.15
N PRO A 120 -10.47 -5.45 16.28
CA PRO A 120 -9.63 -4.77 15.31
C PRO A 120 -8.88 -3.60 15.95
N THR A 121 -7.72 -3.28 15.39
CA THR A 121 -7.01 -2.03 15.65
C THR A 121 -6.36 -1.59 14.35
N TRP A 122 -6.72 -0.39 13.88
CA TRP A 122 -6.23 0.16 12.63
C TRP A 122 -5.20 1.24 12.92
N VAL A 123 -3.98 1.10 12.41
CA VAL A 123 -2.91 2.08 12.59
C VAL A 123 -2.54 2.71 11.25
N GLY A 124 -2.64 4.03 11.15
CA GLY A 124 -2.29 4.75 9.93
C GLY A 124 -0.80 4.66 9.62
N GLN A 125 -0.44 4.62 8.34
CA GLN A 125 0.95 4.67 7.87
C GLN A 125 1.35 6.06 7.33
N GLY A 126 0.43 7.01 7.26
CA GLY A 126 0.66 8.38 6.80
C GLY A 126 0.53 8.56 5.28
N ARG A 127 1.24 9.56 4.75
CA ARG A 127 1.26 9.88 3.31
C ARG A 127 2.21 8.93 2.56
N VAL A 128 1.70 7.74 2.22
CA VAL A 128 2.42 6.67 1.52
C VAL A 128 1.68 6.21 0.26
N ALA A 129 2.40 5.80 -0.78
CA ALA A 129 1.84 5.05 -1.91
C ALA A 129 1.88 3.55 -1.62
N GLY A 130 0.71 2.92 -1.43
CA GLY A 130 0.59 1.48 -1.18
C GLY A 130 -0.08 1.19 0.16
N GLU A 131 0.68 0.64 1.11
CA GLU A 131 0.21 0.17 2.42
C GLU A 131 -0.22 1.33 3.33
N MET A 132 -1.47 1.78 3.22
CA MET A 132 -1.98 2.96 3.95
C MET A 132 -2.27 2.70 5.43
N VAL A 133 -2.63 1.46 5.80
CA VAL A 133 -2.97 1.08 7.18
C VAL A 133 -2.37 -0.27 7.56
N GLU A 134 -2.09 -0.43 8.85
CA GLU A 134 -1.86 -1.73 9.48
C GLU A 134 -3.11 -2.13 10.24
N LEU A 135 -3.67 -3.29 9.90
CA LEU A 135 -4.73 -3.94 10.67
C LEU A 135 -4.10 -4.93 11.64
N THR A 136 -4.33 -4.75 12.93
CA THR A 136 -4.12 -5.79 13.94
C THR A 136 -5.47 -6.38 14.33
N LEU A 137 -5.60 -7.70 14.22
CA LEU A 137 -6.77 -8.47 14.67
C LEU A 137 -6.38 -9.30 15.89
N LYS A 138 -7.09 -9.10 17.01
CA LYS A 138 -6.94 -9.87 18.24
C LYS A 138 -8.14 -10.79 18.44
N ASN A 139 -7.91 -12.10 18.41
CA ASN A 139 -8.94 -13.11 18.62
C ASN A 139 -9.09 -13.40 20.11
N ASN A 140 -10.27 -13.10 20.66
CA ASN A 140 -10.60 -13.27 22.08
C ASN A 140 -11.31 -14.61 22.37
N THR A 141 -11.15 -15.62 21.49
CA THR A 141 -11.82 -16.92 21.60
C THR A 141 -10.86 -18.10 21.48
N ASP A 142 -11.28 -19.26 22.01
CA ASP A 142 -10.54 -20.52 21.97
C ASP A 142 -10.54 -21.22 20.58
N ALA A 143 -11.17 -20.61 19.56
CA ALA A 143 -11.22 -21.13 18.20
C ALA A 143 -10.51 -20.17 17.22
N PRO A 144 -9.81 -20.66 16.19
CA PRO A 144 -9.22 -19.79 15.17
C PRO A 144 -10.30 -19.16 14.28
N PHE A 145 -10.06 -17.94 13.81
CA PHE A 145 -10.84 -17.31 12.74
C PHE A 145 -10.05 -17.26 11.43
N VAL A 146 -10.77 -17.33 10.32
CA VAL A 146 -10.28 -16.91 9.01
C VAL A 146 -11.06 -15.67 8.64
N VAL A 147 -10.35 -14.59 8.32
CA VAL A 147 -10.94 -13.29 7.96
C VAL A 147 -10.55 -12.97 6.54
N ASP A 148 -11.55 -12.90 5.66
CA ASP A 148 -11.38 -12.49 4.28
C ASP A 148 -11.74 -11.00 4.14
N LEU A 149 -10.83 -10.24 3.53
CA LEU A 149 -10.99 -8.85 3.14
C LEU A 149 -11.04 -8.79 1.61
N GLU A 150 -11.99 -8.03 1.06
CA GLU A 150 -12.18 -7.89 -0.39
C GLU A 150 -11.85 -6.48 -0.91
N PRO A 151 -11.38 -6.36 -2.17
CA PRO A 151 -11.22 -5.07 -2.84
C PRO A 151 -12.54 -4.28 -2.89
N GLY A 152 -12.48 -3.03 -2.43
CA GLY A 152 -13.65 -2.15 -2.37
C GLY A 152 -14.39 -2.16 -1.03
N MET A 153 -13.93 -2.93 -0.02
CA MET A 153 -14.37 -2.70 1.36
C MET A 153 -13.95 -1.31 1.81
N VAL A 154 -14.91 -0.52 2.30
CA VAL A 154 -14.69 0.86 2.79
C VAL A 154 -14.64 0.86 4.31
N LEU A 155 -13.79 1.72 4.85
CA LEU A 155 -13.60 1.95 6.27
C LEU A 155 -13.85 3.43 6.57
N GLU A 156 -14.82 3.70 7.45
CA GLU A 156 -15.18 5.05 7.93
C GLU A 156 -14.84 5.22 9.40
N LEU A 157 -14.55 6.45 9.82
CA LEU A 157 -14.25 6.77 11.22
C LEU A 157 -15.55 6.93 12.02
N GLU A 158 -15.63 6.24 13.15
CA GLU A 158 -16.78 6.36 14.07
C GLU A 158 -16.78 7.70 14.84
N ASP A 159 -15.61 8.30 15.05
CA ASP A 159 -15.46 9.62 15.69
C ASP A 159 -15.70 10.75 14.68
N GLU A 160 -16.83 11.46 14.81
CA GLU A 160 -17.23 12.58 13.96
C GLU A 160 -16.23 13.74 13.90
N VAL A 161 -15.42 13.95 14.95
CA VAL A 161 -14.38 14.99 14.99
C VAL A 161 -13.18 14.55 14.15
N LEU A 162 -12.81 13.26 14.22
CA LEU A 162 -11.74 12.72 13.40
C LEU A 162 -12.16 12.52 11.94
N ALA A 163 -13.43 12.23 11.66
CA ALA A 163 -13.99 12.20 10.31
C ALA A 163 -13.95 13.57 9.58
N GLN A 164 -13.77 14.68 10.32
CA GLN A 164 -13.57 16.02 9.75
C GLN A 164 -12.09 16.38 9.53
N GLU A 165 -11.15 15.57 10.02
CA GLU A 165 -9.69 15.79 9.88
C GLU A 165 -9.07 14.73 8.96
N PHE A 166 -9.52 13.48 9.08
CA PHE A 166 -9.01 12.31 8.37
C PHE A 166 -10.08 11.63 7.55
N GLN A 167 -9.68 11.17 6.38
CA GLN A 167 -10.62 10.61 5.41
C GLN A 167 -10.94 9.12 5.63
N PRO A 168 -12.12 8.67 5.17
CA PRO A 168 -12.38 7.26 4.96
C PRO A 168 -11.45 6.66 3.90
N ILE A 169 -11.25 5.35 3.96
CA ILE A 169 -10.33 4.60 3.09
C ILE A 169 -11.01 3.39 2.46
N MET A 170 -10.60 3.03 1.26
CA MET A 170 -11.08 1.84 0.54
C MET A 170 -9.94 0.85 0.33
N LEU A 171 -10.12 -0.41 0.74
CA LEU A 171 -9.09 -1.45 0.62
C LEU A 171 -8.90 -1.88 -0.85
N GLU A 172 -7.64 -2.06 -1.26
CA GLU A 172 -7.28 -2.46 -2.64
C GLU A 172 -7.28 -3.98 -2.86
N GLU A 173 -6.83 -4.74 -1.86
CA GLU A 173 -6.36 -6.12 -2.07
C GLU A 173 -7.27 -7.18 -1.44
N THR A 174 -7.36 -8.35 -2.09
CA THR A 174 -7.92 -9.54 -1.45
C THR A 174 -6.93 -10.05 -0.41
N SER A 175 -7.35 -10.17 0.85
CA SER A 175 -6.49 -10.64 1.94
C SER A 175 -7.21 -11.65 2.83
N THR A 176 -6.65 -12.86 2.94
CA THR A 176 -7.12 -13.89 3.87
C THR A 176 -6.19 -13.95 5.07
N ILE A 177 -6.69 -13.60 6.25
CA ILE A 177 -5.95 -13.55 7.51
C ILE A 177 -6.44 -14.68 8.43
N LEU A 178 -5.59 -15.69 8.66
CA LEU A 178 -5.81 -16.66 9.72
C LEU A 178 -5.40 -16.03 11.06
N VAL A 179 -6.35 -15.88 11.99
CA VAL A 179 -6.12 -15.37 13.34
C VAL A 179 -6.29 -16.53 14.34
N PRO A 180 -5.19 -17.14 14.84
CA PRO A 180 -5.27 -18.27 15.77
C PRO A 180 -6.03 -17.90 17.06
N ALA A 181 -6.55 -18.92 17.74
CA ALA A 181 -7.21 -18.79 19.03
C ALA A 181 -6.35 -18.01 20.04
N ASN A 182 -6.98 -17.12 20.82
CA ASN A 182 -6.33 -16.32 21.88
C ASN A 182 -5.03 -15.62 21.45
N SER A 183 -4.97 -15.09 20.23
CA SER A 183 -3.76 -14.50 19.65
C SER A 183 -4.05 -13.23 18.84
N SER A 184 -3.01 -12.47 18.55
CA SER A 184 -3.07 -11.30 17.66
C SER A 184 -2.25 -11.51 16.40
N VAL A 185 -2.77 -11.03 15.26
CA VAL A 185 -2.08 -11.03 13.96
C VAL A 185 -2.18 -9.62 13.36
N SER A 186 -1.05 -9.10 12.90
CA SER A 186 -0.94 -7.79 12.24
C SER A 186 -0.64 -7.96 10.75
N LYS A 187 -1.28 -7.15 9.91
CA LYS A 187 -1.16 -7.16 8.45
C LYS A 187 -1.20 -5.73 7.92
N LEU A 188 -0.16 -5.36 7.16
CA LEU A 188 -0.17 -4.15 6.34
C LEU A 188 -1.14 -4.36 5.16
N LEU A 189 -1.97 -3.35 4.90
CA LEU A 189 -3.01 -3.38 3.88
C LEU A 189 -2.92 -2.16 2.97
N ARG A 190 -3.00 -2.42 1.66
CA ARG A 190 -3.12 -1.38 0.64
C ARG A 190 -4.53 -0.80 0.60
N GLY A 191 -4.60 0.50 0.37
CA GLY A 191 -5.87 1.19 0.20
C GLY A 191 -5.76 2.47 -0.61
N TYR A 192 -6.90 3.11 -0.76
CA TYR A 192 -7.05 4.40 -1.43
C TYR A 192 -7.83 5.38 -0.55
N CYS A 193 -7.38 6.62 -0.60
CA CYS A 193 -8.04 7.81 -0.09
C CYS A 193 -9.43 8.00 -0.75
N LEU A 194 -10.49 8.27 0.02
CA LEU A 194 -11.83 8.54 -0.50
C LEU A 194 -12.25 10.02 -0.42
N ASP A 195 -11.46 10.88 0.24
CA ASP A 195 -11.69 12.33 0.26
C ASP A 195 -10.38 13.08 -0.08
N TYR A 196 -10.43 13.86 -1.16
CA TYR A 196 -9.29 14.64 -1.64
C TYR A 196 -8.88 15.79 -0.69
N ASP A 197 -9.83 16.39 0.04
CA ASP A 197 -9.59 17.60 0.83
C ASP A 197 -9.22 17.31 2.31
N LEU A 198 -9.26 16.04 2.73
CA LEU A 198 -8.90 15.58 4.10
C LEU A 198 -7.53 14.88 4.17
N GLU A 199 -6.91 14.83 5.35
CA GLU A 199 -5.62 14.13 5.52
C GLU A 199 -5.77 12.60 5.48
N PRO A 200 -4.79 11.84 4.96
CA PRO A 200 -4.78 10.39 5.10
C PRO A 200 -4.48 9.97 6.55
N PRO A 201 -4.74 8.70 6.93
CA PRO A 201 -4.53 8.20 8.28
C PRO A 201 -3.10 8.47 8.80
N SER A 202 -2.97 9.34 9.80
CA SER A 202 -1.68 9.76 10.38
C SER A 202 -0.80 8.60 10.81
N LYS A 203 0.51 8.67 10.52
CA LYS A 203 1.45 7.59 10.83
C LYS A 203 1.51 7.27 12.32
N GLY A 204 1.34 5.99 12.67
CA GLY A 204 1.45 5.49 14.04
C GLY A 204 0.28 5.89 14.95
N ARG A 205 -0.75 6.57 14.41
CA ARG A 205 -1.99 6.87 15.12
C ARG A 205 -2.96 5.70 14.95
N ALA A 206 -3.55 5.23 16.05
CA ALA A 206 -4.66 4.29 16.02
C ALA A 206 -5.97 5.03 15.68
N PHE A 207 -6.83 4.37 14.92
CA PHE A 207 -8.12 4.86 14.44
C PHE A 207 -9.20 3.79 14.68
N ASP A 208 -10.39 4.21 15.12
CA ASP A 208 -11.57 3.34 15.24
C ASP A 208 -12.35 3.36 13.93
N TYR A 209 -11.86 2.57 12.97
CA TYR A 209 -12.49 2.38 11.67
C TYR A 209 -13.54 1.27 11.72
N ARG A 210 -14.73 1.56 11.18
CA ARG A 210 -15.86 0.63 11.00
C ARG A 210 -16.15 0.42 9.52
N PHE A 211 -16.78 -0.71 9.19
CA PHE A 211 -17.41 -0.85 7.88
C PHE A 211 -18.73 -0.07 7.86
N PRO A 212 -19.00 0.78 6.86
CA PRO A 212 -20.24 1.54 6.79
C PRO A 212 -21.44 0.60 6.59
N ALA A 213 -22.56 0.92 7.24
CA ALA A 213 -23.81 0.17 7.10
C ALA A 213 -24.38 0.23 5.67
N ASP A 214 -24.06 1.30 4.93
CA ASP A 214 -24.42 1.46 3.52
C ASP A 214 -23.20 1.84 2.67
N ALA A 215 -22.57 0.85 2.05
CA ALA A 215 -21.47 1.05 1.11
C ALA A 215 -21.93 1.62 -0.26
N VAL A 216 -23.24 1.76 -0.52
CA VAL A 216 -23.74 2.22 -1.83
C VAL A 216 -23.30 3.65 -2.13
N ALA A 217 -23.15 4.50 -1.12
CA ALA A 217 -22.57 5.86 -1.26
C ALA A 217 -21.20 5.86 -1.97
N TRP A 218 -20.41 4.80 -1.78
CA TRP A 218 -19.07 4.64 -2.35
C TRP A 218 -19.04 3.86 -3.67
N SER A 219 -20.21 3.48 -4.22
CA SER A 219 -20.30 2.70 -5.47
C SER A 219 -19.47 3.29 -6.63
N PRO A 220 -19.41 4.62 -6.88
CA PRO A 220 -18.57 5.16 -7.94
C PRO A 220 -17.07 4.86 -7.74
N ALA A 221 -16.57 4.97 -6.52
CA ALA A 221 -15.19 4.65 -6.16
C ALA A 221 -14.91 3.14 -6.27
N ILE A 222 -15.82 2.32 -5.75
CA ILE A 222 -15.72 0.84 -5.80
C ILE A 222 -15.72 0.35 -7.24
N ASN A 223 -16.55 0.92 -8.12
CA ASN A 223 -16.58 0.58 -9.54
C ASN A 223 -15.27 0.96 -10.24
N VAL A 224 -14.70 2.14 -9.95
CA VAL A 224 -13.37 2.52 -10.47
C VAL A 224 -12.30 1.55 -10.01
N LEU A 225 -12.27 1.16 -8.74
CA LEU A 225 -11.29 0.19 -8.24
C LEU A 225 -11.43 -1.16 -8.95
N LYS A 226 -12.65 -1.70 -9.07
CA LYS A 226 -12.93 -2.96 -9.76
C LYS A 226 -12.55 -2.91 -11.24
N ALA A 227 -12.87 -1.83 -11.94
CA ALA A 227 -12.47 -1.60 -13.33
C ALA A 227 -10.94 -1.50 -13.47
N SER A 228 -10.27 -0.85 -12.52
CA SER A 228 -8.81 -0.70 -12.48
C SER A 228 -8.10 -2.03 -12.30
N LEU A 229 -8.51 -2.83 -11.30
CA LEU A 229 -7.96 -4.16 -11.04
C LEU A 229 -8.20 -5.12 -12.22
N THR A 230 -9.38 -5.03 -12.85
CA THR A 230 -9.70 -5.80 -14.06
C THR A 230 -8.78 -5.40 -15.22
N TYR A 231 -8.62 -4.10 -15.48
CA TYR A 231 -7.76 -3.56 -16.53
C TYR A 231 -6.27 -3.91 -16.33
N ASP A 232 -5.78 -3.84 -15.08
CA ASP A 232 -4.43 -4.24 -14.67
C ASP A 232 -4.20 -5.74 -14.91
N SER A 233 -5.15 -6.60 -14.54
CA SER A 233 -5.07 -8.05 -14.81
C SER A 233 -5.02 -8.39 -16.32
N GLN A 234 -5.62 -7.53 -17.17
CA GLN A 234 -5.69 -7.71 -18.61
C GLN A 234 -4.50 -7.09 -19.37
N LYS A 235 -3.77 -6.13 -18.76
CA LYS A 235 -2.63 -5.45 -19.38
C LYS A 235 -1.39 -5.52 -18.50
N LYS A 236 -0.32 -6.12 -19.02
CA LYS A 236 1.05 -6.08 -18.43
C LYS A 236 1.70 -4.68 -18.38
N VAL A 237 0.95 -3.61 -18.64
CA VAL A 237 1.48 -2.24 -18.80
C VAL A 237 0.48 -1.21 -18.26
N LEU A 238 0.16 -1.32 -16.97
CA LEU A 238 0.13 -0.08 -16.18
C LEU A 238 1.60 0.36 -15.94
N PRO A 239 1.87 1.67 -15.84
CA PRO A 239 3.22 2.16 -15.58
C PRO A 239 3.73 1.71 -14.20
N VAL A 240 5.02 1.97 -13.93
CA VAL A 240 5.72 1.72 -12.64
C VAL A 240 4.77 1.90 -11.47
N GLU A 241 4.72 0.93 -10.55
CA GLU A 241 3.69 0.74 -9.51
C GLU A 241 3.18 2.04 -8.84
N HIS A 242 4.08 2.98 -8.58
CA HIS A 242 3.74 4.30 -8.08
C HIS A 242 2.76 5.10 -8.98
N GLN A 243 3.04 5.18 -10.29
CA GLN A 243 2.17 5.88 -11.26
C GLN A 243 0.81 5.17 -11.38
N ARG A 244 0.77 3.83 -11.28
CA ARG A 244 -0.48 3.07 -11.16
C ARG A 244 -1.30 3.52 -9.95
N THR A 245 -0.70 3.59 -8.76
CA THR A 245 -1.38 4.07 -7.54
C THR A 245 -1.92 5.49 -7.73
N VAL A 246 -1.13 6.41 -8.30
CA VAL A 246 -1.57 7.79 -8.57
C VAL A 246 -2.76 7.83 -9.55
N VAL A 247 -2.72 7.06 -10.63
CA VAL A 247 -3.80 7.01 -11.62
C VAL A 247 -5.10 6.44 -11.03
N ILE A 248 -5.03 5.36 -10.24
CA ILE A 248 -6.21 4.77 -9.58
C ILE A 248 -6.78 5.76 -8.56
N GLN A 249 -5.93 6.34 -7.71
CA GLN A 249 -6.33 7.33 -6.70
C GLN A 249 -7.03 8.55 -7.32
N ARG A 250 -6.51 9.07 -8.44
CA ARG A 250 -7.13 10.18 -9.17
C ARG A 250 -8.46 9.78 -9.80
N SER A 251 -8.54 8.57 -10.35
CA SER A 251 -9.78 8.06 -10.94
C SER A 251 -10.90 7.93 -9.92
N ILE A 252 -10.58 7.50 -8.69
CA ILE A 252 -11.51 7.46 -7.56
C ILE A 252 -12.05 8.86 -7.26
N TRP A 253 -11.17 9.84 -7.04
CA TRP A 253 -11.58 11.21 -6.75
C TRP A 253 -12.34 11.89 -7.91
N VAL A 254 -12.09 11.51 -9.17
CA VAL A 254 -12.89 11.99 -10.31
C VAL A 254 -14.29 11.38 -10.31
N ALA A 255 -14.43 10.08 -10.05
CA ALA A 255 -15.74 9.43 -9.95
C ALA A 255 -16.57 9.93 -8.75
N LEU A 256 -15.92 10.44 -7.71
CA LEU A 256 -16.55 11.13 -6.58
C LEU A 256 -16.75 12.64 -6.82
N GLY A 257 -16.32 13.19 -7.95
CA GLY A 257 -16.49 14.61 -8.31
C GLY A 257 -15.60 15.60 -7.54
N GLN A 258 -14.56 15.13 -6.86
CA GLN A 258 -13.72 15.92 -5.94
C GLN A 258 -12.50 16.56 -6.62
N THR A 259 -12.06 16.07 -7.78
CA THR A 259 -10.80 16.50 -8.42
C THR A 259 -10.91 16.69 -9.94
N ASP A 260 -9.99 17.47 -10.49
CA ASP A 260 -9.87 17.73 -11.93
C ASP A 260 -8.40 17.70 -12.40
N LYS A 261 -8.20 17.87 -13.71
CA LYS A 261 -6.88 17.84 -14.37
C LYS A 261 -5.96 18.97 -13.92
N GLU A 262 -6.51 20.14 -13.59
CA GLU A 262 -5.73 21.27 -13.12
C GLU A 262 -5.28 21.04 -11.67
N LYS A 263 -6.13 20.48 -10.79
CA LYS A 263 -5.72 20.02 -9.44
C LYS A 263 -4.54 19.03 -9.53
N LEU A 264 -4.62 18.00 -10.37
CA LEU A 264 -3.49 17.06 -10.56
C LEU A 264 -2.19 17.76 -10.99
N TYR A 265 -2.29 18.76 -11.88
CA TYR A 265 -1.13 19.55 -12.29
C TYR A 265 -0.54 20.40 -11.15
N GLN A 266 -1.38 21.02 -10.31
CA GLN A 266 -0.91 21.78 -9.14
C GLN A 266 -0.26 20.85 -8.11
N ASP A 267 -0.83 19.68 -7.87
CA ASP A 267 -0.27 18.69 -6.95
C ASP A 267 1.12 18.22 -7.41
N ILE A 268 1.30 17.89 -8.70
CA ILE A 268 2.62 17.57 -9.28
C ILE A 268 3.66 18.69 -9.08
N LEU A 269 3.25 19.96 -9.08
CA LEU A 269 4.14 21.08 -8.77
C LEU A 269 4.48 21.15 -7.28
N GLN A 270 3.47 20.99 -6.42
CA GLN A 270 3.58 21.04 -4.97
C GLN A 270 4.47 19.90 -4.44
N ASP A 271 4.21 18.67 -4.89
CA ASP A 271 4.97 17.48 -4.56
C ASP A 271 6.45 17.60 -4.95
N ALA A 272 6.74 18.20 -6.10
CA ALA A 272 8.11 18.50 -6.51
C ALA A 272 8.77 19.52 -5.56
N ALA A 273 8.06 20.58 -5.20
CA ALA A 273 8.55 21.59 -4.26
C ALA A 273 8.82 21.01 -2.87
N ASP A 274 7.91 20.19 -2.33
CA ASP A 274 8.07 19.51 -1.03
C ASP A 274 9.17 18.45 -1.07
N ALA A 275 9.39 17.81 -2.22
CA ALA A 275 10.55 16.96 -2.46
C ALA A 275 11.89 17.74 -2.46
N GLY A 276 11.87 19.08 -2.56
CA GLY A 276 13.05 19.92 -2.77
C GLY A 276 13.57 19.86 -4.21
N LYS A 277 12.73 19.43 -5.16
CA LYS A 277 13.06 19.25 -6.58
C LYS A 277 12.46 20.40 -7.39
N THR A 278 13.17 20.88 -8.41
CA THR A 278 12.63 21.83 -9.37
C THR A 278 12.07 21.10 -10.58
N ILE A 279 10.79 21.32 -10.90
CA ILE A 279 10.14 20.86 -12.13
C ILE A 279 9.67 22.06 -12.94
N SER A 280 9.91 22.06 -14.25
CA SER A 280 9.40 23.14 -15.11
C SER A 280 7.90 22.97 -15.32
N LYS A 281 7.15 24.09 -15.35
CA LYS A 281 5.69 24.09 -15.61
C LYS A 281 5.32 23.28 -16.87
N LYS A 282 6.14 23.34 -17.92
CA LYS A 282 5.96 22.56 -19.16
C LYS A 282 6.12 21.05 -18.94
N LYS A 283 7.04 20.61 -18.08
CA LYS A 283 7.24 19.18 -17.74
C LYS A 283 6.11 18.68 -16.82
N ALA A 284 5.74 19.45 -15.81
CA ALA A 284 4.62 19.13 -14.92
C ALA A 284 3.29 19.04 -15.70
N ARG A 285 3.01 19.99 -16.61
CA ARG A 285 1.80 19.96 -17.45
C ARG A 285 1.75 18.71 -18.32
N ARG A 286 2.84 18.37 -19.02
CA ARG A 286 2.93 17.13 -19.82
C ARG A 286 2.71 15.87 -18.99
N LEU A 287 3.27 15.80 -17.77
CA LEU A 287 3.05 14.65 -16.89
C LEU A 287 1.58 14.55 -16.45
N ALA A 288 0.96 15.68 -16.07
CA ALA A 288 -0.46 15.73 -15.76
C ALA A 288 -1.32 15.33 -16.97
N ASP A 289 -0.98 15.78 -18.19
CA ASP A 289 -1.66 15.39 -19.43
C ASP A 289 -1.63 13.86 -19.63
N THR A 290 -0.45 13.25 -19.57
CA THR A 290 -0.27 11.80 -19.77
C THR A 290 -0.94 10.96 -18.69
N LEU A 291 -0.87 11.35 -17.41
CA LEU A 291 -1.55 10.62 -16.33
C LEU A 291 -3.08 10.75 -16.45
N TRP A 292 -3.57 11.91 -16.89
CA TRP A 292 -5.01 12.16 -17.02
C TRP A 292 -5.67 11.34 -18.14
N GLU A 293 -4.97 11.04 -19.23
CA GLU A 293 -5.45 10.15 -20.29
C GLU A 293 -5.74 8.72 -19.81
N GLU A 294 -5.02 8.23 -18.79
CA GLU A 294 -5.33 6.95 -18.14
C GLU A 294 -6.46 7.10 -17.10
N VAL A 295 -6.53 8.23 -16.37
CA VAL A 295 -7.62 8.54 -15.43
C VAL A 295 -8.98 8.55 -16.14
N GLU A 296 -9.11 9.31 -17.23
CA GLU A 296 -10.35 9.36 -18.02
C GLU A 296 -10.75 7.99 -18.57
N ARG A 297 -9.76 7.14 -18.90
CA ARG A 297 -9.99 5.78 -19.37
C ARG A 297 -10.55 4.88 -18.27
N LEU A 298 -9.99 4.91 -17.07
CA LEU A 298 -10.46 4.08 -15.95
C LEU A 298 -11.84 4.53 -15.47
N VAL A 299 -12.10 5.83 -15.37
CA VAL A 299 -13.43 6.37 -15.05
C VAL A 299 -14.46 5.93 -16.09
N LYS A 300 -14.12 5.97 -17.39
CA LYS A 300 -15.01 5.49 -18.46
C LYS A 300 -15.25 3.97 -18.43
N LEU A 301 -14.30 3.17 -17.94
CA LEU A 301 -14.47 1.72 -17.77
C LEU A 301 -15.32 1.33 -16.55
N ALA A 302 -15.60 2.29 -15.66
CA ALA A 302 -16.38 2.11 -14.43
C ALA A 302 -17.86 2.55 -14.56
N GLN A 303 -18.26 3.01 -15.74
CA GLN A 303 -19.60 3.49 -16.10
C GLN A 303 -20.36 2.43 -16.93
#